data_AF-R1ATS6-F1
#
_entry.id   AF-R1ATS6-F1
#
_cell.length_a   1.000
_cell.length_b   1.000
_cell.length_c   1.000
_cell.angle_alpha   90.00
_cell.angle_beta   90.00
_cell.angle_gamma   90.00
#
_symmetry.space_group_name_H-M   'P 1'
#
loop_
_entity.id
_entity.type
_entity.pdbx_description
1 polymer ?
#
loop_
_entity_poly.entity_id
_entity_poly.type
_entity_poly.pdbx_seq_one_letter_code
_entity_poly.pdbx_strand_id
1 'polypeptide(L)'
;MSFIGKLMTAIKFLFDKDVPMRKKLWIILPALYILSPIDLIPAPVLGLSVVDDLVLLLFVIGKISEKLDEYANNNSNKNQEDKDREKIVEDVEYEIIDEEK
;
A
#
# COMPACT_ATOMS: atom_id res chain seq x y z
N MET A 1 -1.62 -10.77 -7.58
CA MET A 1 -1.05 -9.66 -8.37
C MET A 1 0.34 -10.05 -8.85
N SER A 2 0.63 -9.94 -10.14
CA SER A 2 1.94 -10.34 -10.69
C SER A 2 3.07 -9.43 -10.15
N PHE A 3 4.32 -9.92 -10.12
CA PHE A 3 5.47 -9.21 -9.52
C PHE A 3 5.68 -7.80 -10.13
N ILE A 4 5.49 -7.68 -11.45
CA ILE A 4 5.49 -6.40 -12.17
C ILE A 4 4.41 -5.44 -11.66
N GLY A 5 3.21 -5.95 -11.37
CA GLY A 5 2.10 -5.14 -10.86
C GLY A 5 2.41 -4.59 -9.46
N LYS A 6 3.08 -5.38 -8.61
CA LYS A 6 3.54 -4.91 -7.30
C LYS A 6 4.58 -3.79 -7.44
N LEU A 7 5.54 -3.93 -8.36
CA LEU A 7 6.53 -2.88 -8.61
C LEU A 7 5.88 -1.57 -9.07
N MET A 8 4.91 -1.65 -9.98
CA MET A 8 4.20 -0.48 -10.49
C MET A 8 3.38 0.22 -9.39
N THR A 9 2.70 -0.55 -8.54
CA THR A 9 1.97 0.00 -7.38
C THR A 9 2.92 0.63 -6.36
N ALA A 10 4.12 0.07 -6.16
CA ALA A 10 5.10 0.62 -5.25
C ALA A 10 5.62 1.99 -5.72
N ILE A 11 5.87 2.13 -7.02
CA ILE A 11 6.21 3.42 -7.64
C ILE A 11 5.04 4.40 -7.45
N LYS A 12 3.81 3.97 -7.75
CA LYS A 12 2.62 4.81 -7.58
C LYS A 12 2.46 5.29 -6.13
N PHE A 13 2.65 4.39 -5.15
CA PHE A 13 2.63 4.72 -3.72
C PHE A 13 3.71 5.73 -3.31
N LEU A 14 4.90 5.68 -3.91
CA LEU A 14 5.97 6.64 -3.64
C LEU A 14 5.65 8.04 -4.16
N PHE A 15 5.00 8.13 -5.33
CA PHE A 15 4.63 9.40 -5.96
C PHE A 15 3.25 9.92 -5.53
N ASP A 16 2.45 9.13 -4.84
CA ASP A 16 1.14 9.52 -4.33
C ASP A 16 1.25 10.62 -3.26
N LYS A 17 0.55 11.74 -3.45
CA LYS A 17 0.58 12.89 -2.52
C LYS A 17 -0.26 12.65 -1.27
N ASP A 18 -1.24 11.74 -1.32
CA ASP A 18 -2.10 11.41 -0.17
C ASP A 18 -1.38 10.54 0.86
N VAL A 19 -0.23 9.96 0.48
CA VAL A 19 0.59 9.14 1.38
C VAL A 19 1.56 10.05 2.17
N PRO A 20 1.50 10.08 3.51
CA PRO A 20 2.42 10.89 4.31
C PRO A 20 3.86 10.40 4.15
N MET A 21 4.82 11.34 4.12
CA MET A 21 6.26 11.07 3.96
C MET A 21 6.80 9.98 4.90
N ARG A 22 6.27 9.90 6.13
CA ARG A 22 6.63 8.85 7.11
C ARG A 22 6.34 7.44 6.60
N LYS A 23 5.22 7.24 5.89
CA LYS A 23 4.87 5.94 5.31
C LYS A 23 5.75 5.60 4.11
N LYS A 24 6.15 6.61 3.31
CA LYS A 24 7.07 6.45 2.18
C LYS A 24 8.49 6.06 2.62
N LEU A 25 8.95 6.59 3.76
CA LEU A 25 10.27 6.27 4.33
C LEU A 25 10.50 4.77 4.51
N TRP A 26 9.45 4.02 4.87
CA TRP A 26 9.52 2.57 5.04
C TRP A 26 9.80 1.79 3.75
N ILE A 27 9.56 2.40 2.59
CA ILE A 27 9.91 1.82 1.27
C ILE A 27 11.25 2.40 0.79
N ILE A 28 11.49 3.69 1.02
CA ILE A 28 12.70 4.39 0.57
C ILE A 28 13.94 3.89 1.32
N LEU A 29 13.87 3.75 2.65
CA LEU A 29 15.02 3.31 3.47
C LEU A 29 15.57 1.96 3.01
N PRO A 30 14.73 0.92 2.83
CA PRO A 30 15.23 -0.36 2.34
C PRO A 30 15.65 -0.35 0.86
N ALA A 31 14.95 0.40 0.01
CA ALA A 31 15.36 0.55 -1.38
C ALA A 31 16.73 1.23 -1.49
N LEU A 32 16.98 2.24 -0.65
CA LEU A 32 18.27 2.92 -0.55
C LEU A 32 19.35 1.98 0.00
N TYR A 33 19.03 1.13 0.99
CA TYR A 33 19.93 0.08 1.49
C TYR A 33 20.37 -0.89 0.39
N ILE A 34 19.45 -1.28 -0.50
CA ILE A 34 19.77 -2.14 -1.65
C ILE A 34 20.67 -1.42 -2.66
N LEU A 35 20.45 -0.12 -2.92
CA LEU A 35 21.25 0.66 -3.87
C LEU A 35 22.64 1.00 -3.34
N SER A 36 22.76 1.22 -2.03
CA SER A 36 24.02 1.50 -1.37
C SER A 36 23.94 0.88 0.03
N PRO A 37 24.57 -0.29 0.23
CA PRO A 37 24.79 -0.82 1.57
C PRO A 37 25.87 0.07 2.20
N ILE A 38 25.47 1.25 2.68
CA ILE A 38 26.36 2.21 3.31
C ILE A 38 26.78 1.60 4.64
N ASP A 39 27.82 0.78 4.60
CA ASP A 39 28.92 0.65 5.55
C ASP A 39 28.55 0.75 7.06
N LEU A 40 27.42 0.14 7.47
CA LEU A 40 26.87 0.25 8.83
C LEU A 40 27.32 -0.87 9.77
N ILE A 41 27.89 -1.95 9.22
CA ILE A 41 28.35 -3.10 10.00
C ILE A 41 29.80 -3.36 9.59
N PRO A 42 30.81 -3.08 10.45
CA PRO A 42 32.17 -3.53 10.19
C PRO A 42 32.13 -5.06 10.05
N ALA A 43 32.61 -5.55 8.91
CA ALA A 43 32.45 -6.93 8.45
C ALA A 43 32.54 -7.97 9.59
N PRO A 44 31.47 -8.74 9.88
CA PRO A 44 31.59 -9.87 10.78
C PRO A 44 32.41 -10.96 10.09
N VAL A 45 33.55 -11.28 10.70
CA VAL A 45 34.69 -12.09 10.20
C VAL A 45 34.34 -13.57 9.87
N LEU A 46 33.08 -13.97 9.78
CA LEU A 46 32.67 -15.40 9.82
C LEU A 46 31.53 -15.79 8.86
N GLY A 47 31.39 -15.17 7.69
CA GLY A 47 30.48 -15.65 6.63
C GLY A 47 28.97 -15.62 6.94
N LEU A 48 28.58 -15.17 8.14
CA LEU A 48 27.20 -14.93 8.56
C LEU A 48 26.61 -13.62 8.00
N SER A 49 27.44 -12.76 7.41
CA SER A 49 27.00 -11.50 6.79
C SER A 49 25.93 -11.71 5.72
N VAL A 50 26.06 -12.76 4.90
CA VAL A 50 25.15 -13.04 3.78
C VAL A 50 23.77 -13.48 4.28
N VAL A 51 23.71 -14.20 5.40
CA VAL A 51 22.45 -14.67 5.97
C VAL A 51 21.66 -13.50 6.56
N ASP A 52 22.35 -12.59 7.25
CA ASP A 52 21.73 -11.38 7.81
C ASP A 52 21.14 -10.50 6.70
N ASP A 53 21.90 -10.25 5.62
CA ASP A 53 21.44 -9.48 4.47
C ASP A 53 20.23 -10.11 3.76
N LEU A 54 20.20 -11.45 3.63
CA LEU A 54 19.09 -12.16 3.00
C LEU A 54 17.82 -12.11 3.85
N VAL A 55 17.95 -12.25 5.16
CA VAL A 55 16.82 -12.15 6.11
C VAL A 55 16.27 -10.73 6.13
N LEU A 56 17.14 -9.72 6.15
CA LEU A 56 16.76 -8.30 6.02
C LEU A 56 16.03 -8.03 4.71
N LEU A 57 16.54 -8.52 3.58
CA LEU A 57 15.93 -8.37 2.27
C LEU A 57 14.52 -8.99 2.22
N LEU A 58 14.37 -10.22 2.73
CA LEU A 58 13.07 -10.90 2.81
C LEU A 58 12.10 -10.15 3.73
N PHE A 59 12.57 -9.68 4.88
CA PHE A 59 11.77 -8.91 5.82
C PHE A 59 11.27 -7.60 5.21
N VAL A 60 12.15 -6.88 4.52
CA VAL A 60 11.84 -5.64 3.79
C VAL A 60 10.81 -5.90 2.70
N ILE A 61 11.03 -6.90 1.86
CA ILE A 61 10.10 -7.25 0.77
C ILE A 61 8.74 -7.62 1.35
N GLY A 62 8.71 -8.37 2.45
CA GLY A 62 7.50 -8.71 3.18
C GLY A 62 6.75 -7.48 3.67
N LYS A 63 7.46 -6.54 4.32
CA LYS A 63 6.87 -5.28 4.82
C LYS A 63 6.36 -4.37 3.72
N ILE A 64 7.06 -4.30 2.59
CA ILE A 64 6.64 -3.55 1.41
C ILE A 64 5.38 -4.19 0.81
N SER A 65 5.33 -5.52 0.70
CA SER A 65 4.14 -6.22 0.19
C SER A 65 2.93 -5.99 1.09
N GLU A 66 3.08 -6.13 2.41
CA GLU A 66 2.00 -5.91 3.39
C GLU A 66 1.37 -4.52 3.21
N LYS A 67 2.20 -3.47 3.13
CA LYS A 67 1.73 -2.09 2.93
C LYS A 67 1.11 -1.86 1.56
N LEU A 68 1.63 -2.50 0.52
CA LEU A 68 1.04 -2.43 -0.82
C LEU A 68 -0.32 -3.08 -0.88
N ASP A 69 -0.48 -4.24 -0.25
CA ASP A 69 -1.74 -4.97 -0.19
C ASP A 69 -2.77 -4.17 0.63
N GLU A 70 -2.35 -3.52 1.73
CA GLU A 70 -3.18 -2.58 2.49
C GLU A 70 -3.62 -1.36 1.64
N TYR A 71 -2.69 -0.75 0.89
CA TYR A 71 -3.00 0.37 0.00
C TYR A 71 -3.94 -0.04 -1.15
N ALA A 72 -3.71 -1.21 -1.75
CA ALA A 72 -4.55 -1.74 -2.81
C ALA A 72 -5.98 -2.00 -2.31
N ASN A 73 -6.13 -2.68 -1.17
CA ASN A 73 -7.45 -2.96 -0.58
C ASN A 73 -8.19 -1.69 -0.17
N ASN A 74 -7.51 -0.71 0.43
CA ASN A 74 -8.14 0.57 0.78
C ASN A 74 -8.63 1.34 -0.46
N ASN A 75 -7.88 1.33 -1.56
CA ASN A 75 -8.33 1.93 -2.82
C ASN A 75 -9.50 1.16 -3.45
N SER A 76 -9.53 -0.16 -3.33
CA SER A 76 -10.66 -0.97 -3.81
C SER A 76 -11.94 -0.68 -3.03
N ASN A 77 -11.86 -0.61 -1.69
CA ASN A 77 -13.01 -0.29 -0.85
C ASN A 77 -13.56 1.11 -1.13
N LYS A 78 -12.68 2.10 -1.31
CA LYS A 78 -13.08 3.48 -1.62
C LYS A 78 -13.83 3.57 -2.96
N ASN A 79 -13.33 2.89 -3.98
CA ASN A 79 -14.01 2.81 -5.29
C ASN A 79 -15.35 2.06 -5.23
N GLN A 80 -15.55 1.18 -4.24
CA GLN A 80 -16.80 0.45 -4.08
C GLN A 80 -17.84 1.30 -3.33
N GLU A 81 -17.43 2.00 -2.27
CA GLU A 81 -18.29 2.96 -1.57
C GLU A 81 -18.77 4.08 -2.49
N ASP A 82 -17.90 4.61 -3.36
CA ASP A 82 -18.28 5.66 -4.32
C ASP A 82 -19.33 5.17 -5.34
N LYS A 83 -19.23 3.90 -5.78
CA LYS A 83 -20.23 3.28 -6.68
C LYS A 83 -21.56 2.98 -6.00
N ASP A 84 -21.53 2.64 -4.71
CA ASP A 84 -22.75 2.36 -3.95
C ASP A 84 -23.51 3.65 -3.64
N ARG A 85 -22.81 4.78 -3.43
CA ARG A 85 -23.45 6.10 -3.29
C ARG A 85 -24.11 6.60 -4.57
N GLU A 86 -23.54 6.30 -5.74
CA GLU A 86 -24.12 6.67 -7.04
C GLU A 86 -25.48 5.97 -7.32
N LYS A 87 -25.78 4.86 -6.64
CA LYS A 87 -27.05 4.13 -6.77
C LYS A 87 -28.18 4.64 -5.88
N ILE A 88 -27.91 5.55 -4.95
CA ILE A 88 -28.92 6.08 -4.04
C ILE A 88 -29.61 7.26 -4.72
N VAL A 89 -30.88 7.10 -5.08
CA VAL A 89 -31.72 8.21 -5.57
C VAL A 89 -32.31 8.90 -4.34
N GLU A 90 -31.74 10.04 -3.95
CA GLU A 90 -32.17 10.80 -2.76
C GLU A 90 -33.41 11.67 -3.02
N ASP A 91 -33.73 11.95 -4.28
CA ASP A 91 -34.78 12.91 -4.67
C ASP A 91 -36.00 12.18 -5.25
N VAL A 92 -36.69 11.42 -4.40
CA VAL A 92 -37.94 10.74 -4.77
C VAL A 92 -39.11 11.47 -4.14
N GLU A 93 -39.81 12.26 -4.96
CA GLU A 93 -41.06 12.91 -4.57
C GLU A 93 -42.18 11.85 -4.54
N TYR A 94 -42.85 11.67 -3.39
CA TYR A 94 -43.96 10.74 -3.25
C TYR A 94 -45.23 11.47 -2.79
N GLU A 95 -46.35 11.13 -3.42
CA GLU A 95 -47.68 11.61 -3.05
C GLU A 95 -48.37 10.54 -2.20
N ILE A 96 -48.77 10.90 -0.97
CA ILE A 96 -49.53 10.01 -0.10
C ILE A 96 -51.01 10.16 -0.49
N ILE A 97 -51.57 9.09 -1.04
CA ILE A 97 -53.01 9.00 -1.31
C ILE A 97 -53.64 8.31 -0.10
N ASP A 98 -54.18 9.10 0.82
CA ASP A 98 -55.03 8.58 1.89
C ASP A 98 -56.41 8.27 1.31
N GLU A 99 -56.73 6.97 1.15
CA GLU A 99 -58.09 6.52 0.88
C GLU A 99 -58.92 6.68 2.17
N GLU A 100 -59.49 7.87 2.38
CA GLU A 100 -60.51 8.08 3.41
C GLU A 100 -61.71 7.16 3.15
N LYS A 101 -62.08 6.39 4.17
CA LYS A 101 -63.13 5.36 4.16
C LYS A 101 -64.44 5.87 4.76
#